data_AF-A0A9W6BUX9-F1
#
_entry.id   AF-A0A9W6BUX9-F1
#
_cell.length_a   1.000
_cell.length_b   1.000
_cell.length_c   1.000
_cell.angle_alpha   90.00
_cell.angle_beta   90.00
_cell.angle_gamma   90.00
#
_symmetry.space_group_name_H-M   'P 1'
#
loop_
_entity.id
_entity.type
_entity.pdbx_description
1 polymer ?
#
loop_
_entity_poly.entity_id
_entity_poly.type
_entity_poly.pdbx_seq_one_letter_code
_entity_poly.pdbx_strand_id
1 'polypeptide(L)' 'MRALLEAVNGGGRLFLIHTELGGRVTLRLAVGSATTQMEHVEEAWEEIRRAADSVVERFGQTADVAEGQMAEAKEAGVRA' A
#
# COMPACT_ATOMS: atom_id res chain seq x y z
N MET A 1 3.35 -4.74 -5.17
CA MET A 1 3.40 -5.42 -3.84
C MET A 1 4.27 -4.67 -2.83
N ARG A 2 5.50 -4.23 -3.16
CA ARG A 2 6.36 -3.43 -2.25
C ARG A 2 5.74 -2.10 -1.78
N ALA A 3 4.77 -1.57 -2.51
CA ALA A 3 4.13 -0.29 -2.21
C ALA A 3 3.59 -0.16 -0.78
N LEU A 4 2.97 -1.21 -0.22
CA LEU A 4 2.48 -1.15 1.17
C LEU A 4 3.64 -1.09 2.18
N LEU A 5 4.68 -1.92 1.98
CA LEU A 5 5.85 -1.90 2.84
C LEU A 5 6.58 -0.55 2.79
N GLU A 6 6.72 0.01 1.59
CA GLU A 6 7.32 1.33 1.38
C GLU A 6 6.47 2.44 2.00
N ALA A 7 5.14 2.38 1.87
CA ALA A 7 4.24 3.35 2.48
C ALA A 7 4.31 3.31 4.02
N VAL A 8 4.28 2.11 4.61
CA VAL A 8 4.39 1.95 6.07
C VAL A 8 5.75 2.44 6.58
N ASN A 9 6.85 1.96 5.98
CA ASN A 9 8.20 2.30 6.44
C ASN A 9 8.55 3.78 6.15
N GLY A 10 8.03 4.36 5.07
CA GLY A 10 8.20 5.77 4.73
C GLY A 10 7.50 6.72 5.70
N GLY A 11 6.45 6.25 6.40
CA GLY A 11 5.74 7.01 7.43
C GLY A 11 6.54 7.21 8.72
N GLY A 12 7.63 6.46 8.92
CA GLY A 12 8.57 6.64 10.04
C GLY A 12 8.06 6.22 11.43
N ARG A 13 6.76 5.88 11.57
CA ARG A 13 6.15 5.41 12.82
C ARG A 13 6.33 3.91 13.06
N LEU A 14 6.53 3.14 12.01
CA LEU A 14 6.71 1.69 12.05
C LEU A 14 7.82 1.28 11.09
N PHE A 15 8.49 0.18 11.43
CA PHE A 15 9.38 -0.51 10.51
C PHE A 15 8.98 -1.97 10.42
N LEU A 16 8.52 -2.38 9.24
CA LEU A 16 8.20 -3.77 8.92
C LEU A 16 9.22 -4.33 7.94
N ILE A 17 9.30 -5.65 7.92
CA ILE A 17 10.02 -6.41 6.91
C ILE A 17 9.03 -7.33 6.18
N HIS A 18 9.44 -7.85 5.03
CA HIS A 18 8.69 -8.88 4.31
C HIS A 18 9.41 -10.22 4.30
N THR A 19 8.65 -11.26 4.06
CA THR A 19 9.14 -12.62 3.78
C THR A 19 8.24 -13.26 2.72
N GLU A 20 8.66 -14.36 2.12
CA GLU A 20 7.83 -15.16 1.23
C GLU A 20 7.41 -16.43 1.94
N LEU A 21 6.10 -16.68 2.01
CA LEU A 21 5.51 -17.90 2.57
C LEU A 21 4.58 -18.50 1.53
N GLY A 22 4.88 -19.73 1.08
CA GLY A 22 4.08 -20.42 0.07
C GLY A 22 3.92 -19.63 -1.25
N GLY A 23 4.96 -18.92 -1.68
CA GLY A 23 4.93 -18.06 -2.87
C GLY A 23 4.16 -16.75 -2.70
N ARG A 24 3.76 -16.41 -1.47
CA ARG A 24 3.06 -15.15 -1.15
C ARG A 24 3.95 -14.25 -0.31
N VAL A 25 4.09 -13.00 -0.73
CA VAL A 25 4.75 -11.97 0.06
C VAL A 25 3.91 -11.68 1.31
N THR A 26 4.54 -11.77 2.48
CA THR A 26 3.90 -11.59 3.79
C THR A 26 4.70 -10.56 4.59
N LEU A 27 4.01 -9.62 5.23
CA LEU A 27 4.63 -8.66 6.13
C LEU A 27 4.78 -9.25 7.53
N ARG A 28 5.88 -8.92 8.21
CA ARG A 28 6.17 -9.39 9.58
C ARG A 28 6.20 -8.20 10.53
N LEU A 29 5.34 -8.25 11.55
CA LEU A 29 5.37 -7.36 12.70
C LEU A 29 5.92 -8.14 13.90
N ALA A 30 7.02 -7.65 14.48
CA ALA A 30 7.62 -8.25 15.67
C ALA A 30 7.22 -7.44 16.91
N VAL A 31 6.49 -8.08 17.83
CA VAL A 31 6.09 -7.50 19.12
C VAL A 31 6.91 -8.19 20.21
N GLY A 32 7.86 -7.48 20.82
CA GLY A 32 8.77 -8.10 21.81
C GLY A 32 9.56 -7.15 22.70
N SER A 33 9.34 -5.83 22.62
CA SER A 33 9.95 -4.91 23.60
C SER A 33 9.22 -5.03 24.93
N ALA A 34 9.97 -4.96 26.04
CA ALA A 34 9.41 -4.92 27.40
C ALA A 34 8.52 -3.68 27.64
N THR A 35 8.67 -2.65 26.82
CA THR A 35 7.86 -1.42 26.86
C THR A 35 6.69 -1.44 25.88
N THR A 36 6.48 -2.51 25.11
CA THR A 36 5.33 -2.59 24.21
C THR A 36 4.05 -2.80 25.02
N GLN A 37 3.05 -1.95 24.76
CA GLN A 37 1.72 -1.98 25.37
C GLN A 37 0.68 -2.23 24.28
N MET A 38 -0.57 -2.52 24.67
CA MET A 38 -1.66 -2.75 23.71
C MET A 38 -1.89 -1.56 22.79
N GLU A 39 -1.86 -0.34 23.33
CA GLU A 39 -1.99 0.91 22.57
C GLU A 39 -1.00 1.00 21.41
N HIS A 40 0.25 0.56 21.58
CA HIS A 40 1.25 0.57 20.51
C HIS A 40 0.89 -0.42 19.38
N VAL A 41 0.26 -1.54 19.70
CA VAL A 41 -0.16 -2.55 18.71
C VAL A 41 -1.39 -2.06 17.94
N GLU A 42 -2.32 -1.41 18.64
CA GLU A 42 -3.51 -0.79 18.04
C GLU A 42 -3.10 0.34 17.09
N GLU A 43 -2.24 1.26 17.55
CA GLU A 43 -1.68 2.32 16.71
C GLU A 43 -0.95 1.75 15.49
N ALA A 44 -0.15 0.69 15.69
CA ALA A 44 0.54 0.05 14.58
C ALA A 44 -0.43 -0.51 13.53
N TRP A 45 -1.52 -1.13 13.98
CA TRP A 45 -2.56 -1.64 13.10
C TRP A 45 -3.29 -0.53 12.34
N GLU A 46 -3.58 0.60 12.99
CA GLU A 46 -4.17 1.76 12.32
C GLU A 46 -3.27 2.35 11.24
N GLU A 47 -1.97 2.47 11.50
CA GLU A 47 -0.99 2.95 10.52
C GLU A 47 -0.94 2.04 9.28
N ILE A 48 -0.94 0.73 9.49
CA ILE A 48 -0.96 -0.24 8.39
C ILE A 48 -2.22 -0.09 7.55
N ARG A 49 -3.39 0.09 8.18
CA ARG A 49 -4.65 0.31 7.47
C ARG A 49 -4.64 1.60 6.66
N ARG A 50 -4.23 2.72 7.27
CA ARG A 50 -4.08 4.01 6.57
C ARG A 50 -3.17 3.90 5.35
N ALA A 51 -2.02 3.22 5.50
CA ALA A 51 -1.10 2.98 4.39
C ALA A 51 -1.73 2.08 3.31
N ALA A 52 -2.48 1.05 3.69
CA ALA A 52 -3.18 0.18 2.76
C ALA A 52 -4.25 0.93 1.96
N ASP A 53 -5.07 1.74 2.62
CA ASP A 53 -6.10 2.56 1.97
C ASP A 53 -5.47 3.50 0.93
N SER A 54 -4.42 4.23 1.32
CA SER A 54 -3.68 5.11 0.40
C SER A 54 -3.09 4.37 -0.80
N VAL A 55 -2.57 3.16 -0.59
CA VAL A 55 -2.01 2.33 -1.65
C VAL A 55 -3.11 1.84 -2.60
N VAL A 56 -4.24 1.38 -2.06
CA VAL A 56 -5.41 0.93 -2.85
C VAL A 56 -5.97 2.09 -3.67
N GLU A 57 -6.15 3.26 -3.07
CA GLU A 57 -6.60 4.48 -3.75
C GLU A 57 -5.67 4.86 -4.90
N ARG A 58 -4.35 4.88 -4.66
CA ARG A 58 -3.35 5.21 -5.69
C ARG A 58 -3.43 4.26 -6.89
N PHE A 59 -3.58 2.96 -6.64
CA PHE A 59 -3.69 1.99 -7.72
C PHE A 59 -5.06 2.03 -8.41
N GLY A 60 -6.13 2.40 -7.70
CA GLY A 60 -7.44 2.71 -8.29
C GLY A 60 -7.36 3.90 -9.24
N GLN A 61 -6.78 5.02 -8.80
CA GLN A 61 -6.60 6.23 -9.60
C GLN A 61 -5.74 6.01 -10.85
N THR A 62 -4.71 5.15 -10.76
CA THR A 62 -3.87 4.82 -11.92
C THR A 62 -4.67 4.08 -12.99
N ALA A 63 -5.63 3.24 -12.60
CA ALA A 63 -6.51 2.55 -13.53
C ALA A 63 -7.49 3.53 -14.20
N ASP A 64 -8.09 4.43 -13.42
CA ASP A 64 -9.05 5.43 -13.92
C ASP A 64 -8.39 6.39 -14.94
N VAL A 65 -7.15 6.82 -14.69
CA VAL A 65 -6.38 7.68 -15.62
C VAL A 65 -6.03 6.95 -16.91
N ALA A 66 -5.64 5.67 -16.83
CA ALA A 66 -5.32 4.87 -18.00
C ALA A 66 -6.54 4.64 -18.91
N GLU A 67 -7.72 4.43 -18.32
CA GLU A 67 -8.98 4.33 -19.06
C GLU A 67 -9.37 5.64 -19.74
N GLY A 68 -9.24 6.78 -19.04
CA GLY A 68 -9.51 8.11 -19.61
C GLY A 68 -8.60 8.46 -20.81
N GLN A 69 -7.30 8.15 -20.71
CA GLN A 69 -6.33 8.39 -21.79
C GLN A 69 -6.57 7.49 -23.01
N MET A 70 -7.02 6.24 -22.80
CA MET A 70 -7.37 5.31 -23.88
C MET A 70 -8.64 5.76 -24.62
N ALA A 71 -9.62 6.33 -23.91
CA ALA A 71 -10.83 6.89 -24.48
C ALA A 71 -10.54 8.13 -25.35
N GLU A 72 -9.74 9.08 -24.85
CA GLU A 72 -9.30 10.25 -25.65
C GLU A 72 -8.49 9.86 -26.89
N ALA A 73 -7.58 8.87 -26.77
CA ALA A 73 -6.79 8.39 -27.91
C ALA A 73 -7.66 7.70 -28.99
N LYS A 74 -8.75 7.01 -28.59
CA LYS A 74 -9.73 6.44 -29.52
C LYS A 74 -10.55 7.52 -30.22
N GLU A 75 -10.94 8.60 -29.54
CA GLU A 75 -11.69 9.70 -30.16
C GLU A 75 -10.82 10.51 -31.14
N ALA A 76 -9.53 10.68 -30.84
CA ALA A 76 -8.59 11.36 -31.74
C ALA A 76 -8.31 10.57 -33.03
N GLY A 77 -8.35 9.23 -32.99
CA GLY A 77 -8.14 8.35 -34.14
C GLY A 77 -9.37 8.18 -35.06
N VAL A 78 -10.55 8.62 -34.66
CA VAL A 78 -11.81 8.49 -35.43
C VAL A 78 -12.08 9.72 -36.32
N ARG A 79 -11.32 10.81 -36.17
CA ARG A 79 -11.47 12.07 -36.94
C ARG A 79 -10.44 12.26 -38.06
N ALA A 80 -9.64 11.24 -38.39
CA ALA A 80 -8.69 11.24 -39.50
C ALA A 80 -9.16 10.31 -40.62
#